data_AF-A0A431HJW2-F1
#
_entry.id   AF-A0A431HJW2-F1
#
_cell.length_a   1.000
_cell.length_b   1.000
_cell.length_c   1.000
_cell.angle_alpha   90.00
_cell.angle_beta   90.00
_cell.angle_gamma   90.00
#
_symmetry.space_group_name_H-M   'P 1'
#
loop_
_entity.id
_entity.type
_entity.pdbx_description
1 polymer ?
#
loop_
_entity_poly.entity_id
_entity_poly.type
_entity_poly.pdbx_seq_one_letter_code
_entity_poly.pdbx_strand_id
1 'polypeptide(L)'
;MDKRFFKRFLKRLRFVNLWLLLVVAIASGVTCVFALRNNNLHALTLRDEVYRADKEGGDVETALRDLRQFMYTHMNSSLSTGSNSIQQPIQLKYRYERLVKAEQDRMASANSQLYAEAQADCERRYPNGLYGSGRIPCVTEYVTARSPEKPKEIPDSLYKFDFVSPVWSPDLAGWSLVVASLSFGLFVLRFGMERWARKEIHDL
;
A
#
# COMPACT_ATOMS: atom_id res chain seq x y z
N MET A 1 12.18 44.32 0.19
CA MET A 1 10.76 44.06 -0.20
C MET A 1 10.14 45.34 -0.73
N ASP A 2 9.54 45.32 -1.92
CA ASP A 2 8.88 46.50 -2.50
C ASP A 2 7.54 46.79 -1.79
N LYS A 3 7.51 47.91 -1.05
CA LYS A 3 6.33 48.39 -0.30
C LYS A 3 5.11 48.64 -1.20
N ARG A 4 5.32 48.94 -2.50
CA ARG A 4 4.23 49.22 -3.47
C ARG A 4 3.56 47.95 -3.97
N PHE A 5 4.32 46.86 -4.12
CA PHE A 5 3.78 45.53 -4.44
C PHE A 5 2.89 45.04 -3.29
N PHE A 6 3.39 45.14 -2.06
CA PHE A 6 2.70 44.68 -0.86
C PHE A 6 1.36 45.40 -0.63
N LYS A 7 1.32 46.73 -0.77
CA LYS A 7 0.07 47.52 -0.65
C LYS A 7 -0.97 47.14 -1.72
N ARG A 8 -0.56 46.84 -2.95
CA ARG A 8 -1.46 46.39 -4.03
C ARG A 8 -2.01 44.99 -3.75
N PHE A 9 -1.16 44.08 -3.30
CA PHE A 9 -1.55 42.72 -2.90
C PHE A 9 -2.55 42.75 -1.73
N LEU A 10 -2.27 43.55 -0.68
CA LEU A 10 -3.15 43.70 0.48
C LEU A 10 -4.54 44.23 0.09
N LYS A 11 -4.61 45.24 -0.79
CA LYS A 11 -5.89 45.80 -1.25
C LYS A 11 -6.74 44.76 -1.99
N ARG A 12 -6.13 43.88 -2.79
CA ARG A 12 -6.85 42.77 -3.46
C ARG A 12 -7.33 41.71 -2.46
N LEU A 13 -6.49 41.36 -1.48
CA LEU A 13 -6.81 40.32 -0.49
C LEU A 13 -7.88 40.76 0.53
N ARG A 14 -8.07 42.07 0.73
CA ARG A 14 -9.04 42.64 1.69
C ARG A 14 -10.51 42.38 1.32
N PHE A 15 -10.80 42.02 0.07
CA PHE A 15 -12.16 41.73 -0.39
C PHE A 15 -12.67 40.34 0.03
N VAL A 16 -11.77 39.42 0.41
CA VAL A 16 -12.15 38.09 0.86
C VAL A 16 -12.46 38.16 2.36
N ASN A 17 -13.41 37.39 2.90
CA ASN A 17 -13.62 37.30 4.35
C ASN A 17 -12.58 36.36 4.98
N LEU A 18 -11.84 36.81 6.00
CA LEU A 18 -10.78 36.02 6.64
C LEU A 18 -11.33 34.74 7.27
N TRP A 19 -12.48 34.84 7.93
CA TRP A 19 -13.13 33.70 8.57
C TRP A 19 -13.66 32.69 7.56
N LEU A 20 -14.08 33.16 6.38
CA LEU A 20 -14.47 32.26 5.29
C LEU A 20 -13.31 31.38 4.84
N LEU A 21 -12.09 31.93 4.71
CA LEU A 21 -10.90 31.14 4.37
C LEU A 21 -10.62 30.06 5.42
N LEU A 22 -10.79 30.38 6.70
CA LEU A 22 -10.61 29.42 7.79
C LEU A 22 -11.70 28.33 7.76
N VAL A 23 -12.97 28.70 7.60
CA VAL A 23 -14.09 27.74 7.53
C VAL A 23 -13.92 26.80 6.34
N VAL A 24 -13.57 27.33 5.16
CA VAL A 24 -13.29 26.51 3.97
C VAL A 24 -12.11 25.57 4.20
N ALA A 25 -11.03 26.07 4.81
CA ALA A 25 -9.86 25.23 5.12
C ALA A 25 -10.21 24.08 6.07
N ILE A 26 -10.99 24.35 7.13
CA ILE A 26 -11.42 23.33 8.10
C ILE A 26 -12.35 22.32 7.42
N ALA A 27 -13.40 22.78 6.74
CA ALA A 27 -14.35 21.90 6.07
C ALA A 27 -13.65 20.99 5.05
N SER A 28 -12.80 21.57 4.21
CA SER A 28 -12.03 20.82 3.22
C SER A 28 -10.99 19.89 3.86
N GLY A 29 -10.35 20.30 4.96
CA GLY A 29 -9.44 19.44 5.73
C GLY A 29 -10.16 18.22 6.33
N VAL A 30 -11.36 18.40 6.87
CA VAL A 30 -12.18 17.29 7.37
C VAL A 30 -12.53 16.33 6.23
N THR A 31 -13.01 16.84 5.09
CA THR A 31 -13.28 16.01 3.90
C THR A 31 -12.05 15.26 3.44
N CYS A 32 -10.88 15.91 3.43
CA CYS A 32 -9.60 15.29 3.08
C CYS A 32 -9.30 14.09 3.98
N VAL A 33 -9.43 14.23 5.30
CA VAL A 33 -9.14 13.13 6.25
C VAL A 33 -10.06 11.94 6.02
N PHE A 34 -11.36 12.17 5.85
CA PHE A 34 -12.30 11.08 5.57
C PHE A 34 -12.05 10.41 4.23
N ALA A 35 -11.75 11.18 3.18
CA ALA A 35 -11.42 10.65 1.86
C ALA A 35 -10.11 9.83 1.89
N LEU A 36 -9.07 10.32 2.57
CA LEU A 36 -7.81 9.59 2.78
C LEU A 36 -8.03 8.26 3.51
N ARG A 37 -8.87 8.26 4.55
CA ARG A 37 -9.24 7.03 5.27
C ARG A 37 -10.00 6.07 4.36
N ASN A 38 -10.93 6.58 3.56
CA ASN A 38 -11.68 5.77 2.62
C ASN A 38 -10.77 5.11 1.58
N ASN A 39 -9.80 5.85 1.03
CA ASN A 39 -8.80 5.29 0.12
C ASN A 39 -8.02 4.13 0.75
N ASN A 40 -7.59 4.31 2.01
CA ASN A 40 -6.87 3.26 2.72
C ASN A 40 -7.72 2.01 2.96
N LEU A 41 -8.96 2.19 3.43
CA LEU A 41 -9.88 1.07 3.68
C LEU A 41 -10.21 0.31 2.40
N HIS A 42 -10.42 1.01 1.29
CA HIS A 42 -10.69 0.37 0.00
C HIS A 42 -9.48 -0.43 -0.49
N ALA A 43 -8.25 0.10 -0.33
CA ALA A 43 -7.04 -0.67 -0.63
C ALA A 43 -6.92 -1.96 0.21
N LEU A 44 -7.32 -1.91 1.49
CA LEU A 44 -7.38 -3.10 2.35
C LEU A 44 -8.43 -4.11 1.86
N THR A 45 -9.61 -3.65 1.46
CA THR A 45 -10.65 -4.52 0.88
C THR A 45 -10.16 -5.24 -0.38
N LEU A 46 -9.55 -4.51 -1.32
CA LEU A 46 -8.98 -5.09 -2.55
C LEU A 46 -7.86 -6.09 -2.25
N ARG A 47 -7.04 -5.83 -1.23
CA ARG A 47 -6.03 -6.79 -0.76
C ARG A 47 -6.68 -8.07 -0.21
N ASP A 48 -7.74 -7.93 0.58
CA ASP A 48 -8.44 -9.09 1.15
C ASP A 48 -9.14 -9.91 0.04
N GLU A 49 -9.59 -9.26 -1.04
CA GLU A 49 -10.08 -9.93 -2.25
C GLU A 49 -8.97 -10.73 -2.97
N VAL A 50 -7.76 -10.18 -3.08
CA VAL A 50 -6.58 -10.90 -3.61
C VAL A 50 -6.29 -12.15 -2.77
N TYR A 51 -6.32 -12.04 -1.44
CA TYR A 51 -6.11 -13.19 -0.56
C TYR A 51 -7.22 -14.23 -0.66
N ARG A 52 -8.47 -13.80 -0.82
CA ARG A 52 -9.60 -14.70 -1.06
C ARG A 52 -9.44 -15.44 -2.38
N ALA A 53 -9.13 -14.72 -3.47
CA ALA A 53 -8.89 -15.33 -4.78
C ALA A 53 -7.73 -16.34 -4.73
N ASP A 54 -6.64 -16.02 -4.01
CA ASP A 54 -5.51 -16.93 -3.82
C ASP A 54 -5.93 -18.21 -3.10
N LYS A 55 -6.68 -18.07 -1.99
CA LYS A 55 -7.17 -19.18 -1.19
C LYS A 55 -8.13 -20.10 -1.96
N GLU A 56 -9.03 -19.51 -2.74
CA GLU A 56 -10.04 -20.24 -3.51
C GLU A 56 -9.48 -20.80 -4.83
N GLY A 57 -8.28 -20.40 -5.23
CA GLY A 57 -7.72 -20.74 -6.54
C GLY A 57 -8.47 -20.06 -7.69
N GLY A 58 -9.07 -18.90 -7.42
CA GLY A 58 -9.79 -18.08 -8.39
C GLY A 58 -8.86 -17.21 -9.25
N ASP A 59 -9.43 -16.17 -9.87
CA ASP A 59 -8.69 -15.25 -10.73
C ASP A 59 -7.89 -14.21 -9.92
N VAL A 60 -6.71 -14.64 -9.47
CA VAL A 60 -5.76 -13.81 -8.72
C VAL A 60 -5.21 -12.66 -9.56
N GLU A 61 -5.04 -12.85 -10.87
CA GLU A 61 -4.42 -11.84 -11.74
C GLU A 61 -5.35 -10.63 -11.93
N THR A 62 -6.65 -10.86 -12.08
CA THR A 62 -7.64 -9.78 -12.08
C THR A 62 -7.67 -9.05 -10.74
N ALA A 63 -7.72 -9.77 -9.62
CA ALA A 63 -7.72 -9.15 -8.29
C ALA A 63 -6.46 -8.31 -8.04
N LEU A 64 -5.28 -8.81 -8.45
CA LEU A 64 -4.01 -8.08 -8.35
C LEU A 64 -3.97 -6.84 -9.25
N ARG A 65 -4.54 -6.93 -10.45
CA ARG A 65 -4.63 -5.79 -11.38
C ARG A 65 -5.52 -4.70 -10.80
N ASP A 66 -6.66 -5.06 -10.25
CA ASP A 66 -7.64 -4.10 -9.71
C ASP A 66 -7.06 -3.40 -8.47
N LEU A 67 -6.40 -4.14 -7.58
CA LEU A 67 -5.63 -3.58 -6.46
C LEU A 67 -4.53 -2.61 -6.95
N ARG A 68 -3.73 -3.03 -7.93
CA ARG A 68 -2.63 -2.22 -8.48
C ARG A 68 -3.16 -0.93 -9.10
N GLN A 69 -4.21 -1.02 -9.91
CA GLN A 69 -4.83 0.13 -10.55
C GLN A 69 -5.33 1.12 -9.51
N PHE A 70 -6.01 0.64 -8.47
CA PHE A 70 -6.49 1.50 -7.39
C PHE A 70 -5.35 2.20 -6.66
N MET A 71 -4.28 1.47 -6.32
CA MET A 71 -3.15 2.01 -5.57
C MET A 71 -2.37 3.07 -6.35
N TYR A 72 -2.24 2.93 -7.68
CA TYR A 72 -1.56 3.92 -8.51
C TYR A 72 -2.38 5.19 -8.76
N THR A 73 -3.68 5.18 -8.53
CA THR A 73 -4.55 6.34 -8.77
C THR A 73 -5.03 7.05 -7.50
N HIS A 74 -4.78 6.50 -6.31
CA HIS A 74 -5.24 7.07 -5.03
C HIS A 74 -4.10 7.19 -4.03
N MET A 75 -3.93 8.36 -3.41
CA MET A 75 -2.98 8.54 -2.31
C MET A 75 -3.45 7.84 -1.03
N ASN A 76 -2.52 7.59 -0.10
CA ASN A 76 -2.77 6.93 1.19
C ASN A 76 -3.38 5.51 1.04
N SER A 77 -3.15 4.89 -0.12
CA SER A 77 -3.59 3.53 -0.45
C SER A 77 -2.44 2.53 -0.39
N SER A 78 -1.20 3.00 -0.22
CA SER A 78 -0.03 2.13 -0.12
C SER A 78 -0.11 1.27 1.14
N LEU A 79 0.11 -0.02 0.93
CA LEU A 79 0.12 -1.03 1.98
C LEU A 79 1.54 -1.29 2.51
N SER A 80 2.53 -0.60 1.94
CA SER A 80 3.97 -0.86 2.09
C SER A 80 4.84 0.38 2.30
N THR A 81 4.30 1.59 2.47
CA THR A 81 5.12 2.82 2.51
C THR A 81 5.47 3.31 3.91
N GLY A 82 6.78 3.45 4.15
CA GLY A 82 7.40 4.27 5.19
C GLY A 82 8.84 3.81 5.48
N SER A 83 9.78 4.71 5.74
CA SER A 83 11.18 4.35 6.09
C SER A 83 11.32 3.56 7.41
N ASN A 84 10.20 3.32 8.12
CA ASN A 84 10.06 2.50 9.32
C ASN A 84 9.00 1.38 9.17
N SER A 85 8.60 1.00 7.96
CA SER A 85 7.52 0.02 7.77
C SER A 85 8.01 -1.42 8.02
N ILE A 86 7.63 -1.98 9.17
CA ILE A 86 7.79 -3.41 9.53
C ILE A 86 6.80 -4.31 8.74
N GLN A 87 6.26 -3.87 7.59
CA GLN A 87 5.19 -4.57 6.89
C GLN A 87 5.68 -5.25 5.61
N GLN A 88 5.38 -6.55 5.54
CA GLN A 88 5.82 -7.47 4.49
C GLN A 88 5.03 -7.23 3.19
N PRO A 89 5.63 -7.49 2.01
CA PRO A 89 4.92 -7.46 0.73
C PRO A 89 3.69 -8.38 0.76
N ILE A 90 2.73 -8.18 -0.14
CA ILE A 90 1.58 -9.07 -0.27
C ILE A 90 2.09 -10.44 -0.70
N GLN A 91 1.95 -11.45 0.17
CA GLN A 91 2.42 -12.80 -0.11
C GLN A 91 1.25 -13.74 -0.38
N LEU A 92 1.22 -14.32 -1.57
CA LEU A 92 0.22 -15.29 -2.01
C LEU A 92 0.60 -16.69 -1.53
N LYS A 93 0.21 -17.00 -0.29
CA LYS A 93 0.53 -18.26 0.36
C LYS A 93 0.11 -19.47 -0.48
N TYR A 94 -1.13 -19.51 -0.94
CA TYR A 94 -1.67 -20.69 -1.61
C TYR A 94 -1.11 -20.83 -3.03
N ARG A 95 -0.82 -19.72 -3.73
CA ARG A 95 -0.09 -19.74 -4.99
C ARG A 95 1.32 -20.30 -4.81
N TYR A 96 2.03 -19.86 -3.78
CA TYR A 96 3.34 -20.41 -3.46
C TYR A 96 3.26 -21.92 -3.20
N GLU A 97 2.32 -22.38 -2.36
CA GLU A 97 2.09 -23.80 -2.09
C GLU A 97 1.77 -24.61 -3.38
N ARG A 98 0.96 -24.05 -4.28
CA ARG A 98 0.67 -24.66 -5.60
C ARG A 98 1.90 -24.73 -6.51
N LEU A 99 2.73 -23.69 -6.52
CA LEU A 99 3.97 -23.66 -7.31
C LEU A 99 4.98 -24.69 -6.76
N VAL A 100 5.13 -24.78 -5.44
CA VAL A 100 5.95 -25.81 -4.79
C VAL A 100 5.42 -27.19 -5.16
N LYS A 101 4.11 -27.42 -5.08
CA LYS A 101 3.52 -28.71 -5.44
C LYS A 101 3.74 -29.05 -6.91
N ALA A 102 3.55 -28.11 -7.83
CA ALA A 102 3.77 -28.34 -9.26
C ALA A 102 5.24 -28.68 -9.56
N GLU A 103 6.19 -28.01 -8.88
CA GLU A 103 7.60 -28.35 -8.97
C GLU A 103 7.87 -29.76 -8.43
N GLN A 104 7.29 -30.11 -7.27
CA GLN A 104 7.40 -31.46 -6.71
C GLN A 104 6.83 -32.53 -7.65
N ASP A 105 5.66 -32.29 -8.27
CA ASP A 105 5.04 -33.22 -9.21
C ASP A 105 5.87 -33.36 -10.51
N ARG A 106 6.51 -32.26 -10.99
CA ARG A 106 7.48 -32.30 -12.11
C ARG A 106 8.73 -33.11 -11.76
N MET A 107 9.24 -32.97 -10.54
CA MET A 107 10.44 -33.69 -10.10
C MET A 107 10.11 -35.16 -9.76
N ALA A 108 8.91 -35.46 -9.26
CA ALA A 108 8.43 -36.82 -9.07
C ALA A 108 8.23 -37.56 -10.40
N SER A 109 7.89 -36.88 -11.49
CA SER A 109 7.88 -37.51 -12.83
C SER A 109 9.29 -37.81 -13.35
N ALA A 110 10.31 -37.07 -12.90
CA ALA A 110 11.72 -37.34 -13.21
C ALA A 110 12.40 -38.35 -12.25
N ASN A 111 11.98 -38.40 -10.98
CA ASN A 111 12.55 -39.23 -9.90
C ASN A 111 11.44 -39.75 -8.95
N SER A 112 10.49 -40.53 -9.49
CA SER A 112 9.28 -40.97 -8.79
C SER A 112 9.55 -41.79 -7.53
N GLN A 113 10.60 -42.61 -7.54
CA GLN A 113 10.99 -43.41 -6.37
C GLN A 113 11.51 -42.55 -5.22
N LEU A 114 12.36 -41.55 -5.51
CA LEU A 114 12.91 -40.66 -4.49
C LEU A 114 11.82 -39.84 -3.80
N TYR A 115 10.82 -39.39 -4.57
CA TYR A 115 9.68 -38.66 -4.02
C TYR A 115 8.72 -39.56 -3.23
N ALA A 116 8.48 -40.80 -3.69
CA ALA A 116 7.68 -41.76 -2.93
C ALA A 116 8.32 -42.11 -1.58
N GLU A 117 9.65 -42.27 -1.55
CA GLU A 117 10.40 -42.45 -0.30
C GLU A 117 10.34 -41.21 0.59
N ALA A 118 10.50 -40.01 0.02
CA ALA A 118 10.39 -38.75 0.76
C ALA A 118 9.01 -38.59 1.40
N GLN A 119 7.93 -38.89 0.66
CA GLN A 119 6.56 -38.84 1.19
C GLN A 119 6.37 -39.86 2.32
N ALA A 120 6.78 -41.11 2.12
CA ALA A 120 6.64 -42.16 3.14
C ALA A 120 7.44 -41.85 4.43
N ASP A 121 8.64 -41.26 4.30
CA ASP A 121 9.47 -40.86 5.44
C ASP A 121 8.89 -39.62 6.15
N CYS A 122 8.47 -38.59 5.41
CA CYS A 122 7.91 -37.37 5.98
C CYS A 122 6.51 -37.56 6.57
N GLU A 123 5.69 -38.47 6.04
CA GLU A 123 4.42 -38.88 6.65
C GLU A 123 4.63 -39.61 7.97
N ARG A 124 5.67 -40.46 8.05
CA ARG A 124 6.07 -41.13 9.30
C ARG A 124 6.54 -40.13 10.36
N ARG A 125 7.27 -39.08 9.96
CA ARG A 125 7.81 -38.06 10.87
C ARG A 125 6.77 -37.02 11.29
N TYR A 126 5.82 -36.69 10.41
CA TYR A 126 4.82 -35.65 10.66
C TYR A 126 3.39 -36.19 10.40
N PRO A 127 2.90 -37.15 11.21
CA PRO A 127 1.60 -37.79 10.99
C PRO A 127 0.41 -36.82 11.17
N ASN A 128 0.52 -35.80 12.03
CA ASN A 128 -0.57 -34.87 12.38
C ASN A 128 -0.36 -33.43 11.85
N GLY A 129 0.28 -33.27 10.69
CA GLY A 129 0.56 -31.95 10.10
C GLY A 129 -0.72 -31.22 9.65
N LEU A 130 -1.13 -30.19 10.40
CA LEU A 130 -2.21 -29.28 10.00
C LEU A 130 -1.84 -28.59 8.68
N TYR A 131 -2.63 -28.84 7.62
CA TYR A 131 -2.49 -28.20 6.31
C TYR A 131 -1.08 -28.30 5.68
N GLY A 132 -0.37 -29.41 5.87
CA GLY A 132 0.96 -29.62 5.26
C GLY A 132 2.13 -28.92 5.97
N SER A 133 1.85 -28.22 7.08
CA SER A 133 2.86 -27.70 8.00
C SER A 133 3.81 -28.83 8.45
N GLY A 134 5.11 -28.67 8.23
CA GLY A 134 6.16 -29.65 8.52
C GLY A 134 6.43 -30.67 7.40
N ARG A 135 5.42 -31.13 6.66
CA ARG A 135 5.61 -32.11 5.57
C ARG A 135 6.26 -31.50 4.33
N ILE A 136 5.81 -30.30 3.91
CA ILE A 136 6.36 -29.62 2.72
C ILE A 136 7.86 -29.31 2.86
N PRO A 137 8.32 -28.67 3.96
CA PRO A 137 9.76 -28.46 4.16
C PRO A 137 10.54 -29.78 4.27
N CYS A 138 10.00 -30.81 4.94
CA CYS A 138 10.63 -32.12 5.04
C CYS A 138 10.88 -32.78 3.68
N VAL A 139 9.87 -32.83 2.80
CA VAL A 139 10.02 -33.42 1.46
C VAL A 139 11.04 -32.63 0.64
N THR A 140 11.00 -31.29 0.73
CA THR A 140 11.93 -30.41 0.02
C THR A 140 13.37 -30.66 0.46
N GLU A 141 13.63 -30.76 1.77
CA GLU A 141 14.95 -31.06 2.31
C GLU A 141 15.42 -32.48 1.94
N TYR A 142 14.53 -33.47 2.05
CA TYR A 142 14.83 -34.86 1.71
C TYR A 142 15.29 -35.02 0.26
N VAL A 143 14.58 -34.38 -0.67
CA VAL A 143 14.88 -34.42 -2.11
C VAL A 143 16.12 -33.59 -2.42
N THR A 144 16.29 -32.42 -1.82
CA THR A 144 17.46 -31.56 -2.04
C THR A 144 18.76 -32.24 -1.56
N ALA A 145 18.69 -33.07 -0.52
CA ALA A 145 19.84 -33.81 0.00
C ALA A 145 20.25 -35.03 -0.86
N ARG A 146 19.35 -35.55 -1.72
CA ARG A 146 19.54 -36.84 -2.41
C ARG A 146 19.42 -36.76 -3.94
N SER A 147 18.86 -35.69 -4.48
CA SER A 147 18.75 -35.47 -5.92
C SER A 147 19.97 -34.72 -6.45
N PRO A 148 20.60 -35.16 -7.55
CA PRO A 148 21.63 -34.38 -8.25
C PRO A 148 21.05 -33.12 -8.91
N GLU A 149 19.75 -33.10 -9.17
CA GLU A 149 18.99 -31.94 -9.64
C GLU A 149 18.40 -31.19 -8.45
N LYS A 150 18.86 -29.96 -8.22
CA LYS A 150 18.30 -29.08 -7.19
C LYS A 150 16.92 -28.58 -7.63
N PRO A 151 15.93 -28.48 -6.72
CA PRO A 151 14.67 -27.83 -7.03
C PRO A 151 14.92 -26.41 -7.52
N LYS A 152 14.21 -25.98 -8.58
CA LYS A 152 14.32 -24.59 -9.03
C LYS A 152 13.74 -23.69 -7.94
N GLU A 153 14.51 -22.66 -7.57
CA GLU A 153 14.03 -21.64 -6.65
C GLU A 153 12.81 -20.94 -7.25
N ILE A 154 11.73 -20.85 -6.50
CA ILE A 154 10.50 -20.19 -6.95
C ILE A 154 10.74 -18.68 -6.84
N PRO A 155 10.76 -17.93 -7.96
CA PRO A 155 11.08 -16.52 -7.90
C PRO A 155 10.01 -15.73 -7.15
N ASP A 156 10.47 -14.82 -6.30
CA ASP A 156 9.63 -13.95 -5.46
C ASP A 156 8.55 -13.20 -6.25
N SER A 157 8.84 -12.81 -7.48
CA SER A 157 7.89 -12.11 -8.36
C SER A 157 6.62 -12.88 -8.68
N LEU A 158 6.58 -14.19 -8.44
CA LEU A 158 5.40 -15.02 -8.68
C LEU A 158 4.39 -14.99 -7.53
N TYR A 159 4.82 -14.61 -6.33
CA TYR A 159 3.96 -14.70 -5.14
C TYR A 159 4.10 -13.52 -4.18
N LYS A 160 5.10 -12.65 -4.33
CA LYS A 160 5.27 -11.40 -3.59
C LYS A 160 4.97 -10.21 -4.49
N PHE A 161 4.03 -9.37 -4.07
CA PHE A 161 3.66 -8.15 -4.79
C PHE A 161 3.73 -6.95 -3.88
N ASP A 162 4.31 -5.87 -4.39
CA ASP A 162 4.38 -4.58 -3.73
C ASP A 162 3.94 -3.48 -4.70
N PHE A 163 3.10 -2.57 -4.22
CA PHE A 163 2.57 -1.45 -4.98
C PHE A 163 2.68 -0.18 -4.13
N VAL A 164 3.17 0.88 -4.76
CA VAL A 164 3.39 2.18 -4.11
C VAL A 164 2.33 3.15 -4.57
N SER A 165 1.73 3.86 -3.61
CA SER A 165 0.74 4.90 -3.90
C SER A 165 1.41 6.24 -4.22
N PRO A 166 0.80 7.08 -5.06
CA PRO A 166 1.35 8.40 -5.33
C PRO A 166 1.19 9.31 -4.10
N VAL A 167 2.12 10.27 -3.94
CA VAL A 167 2.07 11.28 -2.86
C VAL A 167 0.81 12.16 -2.98
N TRP A 168 0.34 12.37 -4.21
CA TRP A 168 -0.89 13.09 -4.51
C TRP A 168 -1.63 12.43 -5.67
N SER A 169 -2.97 12.49 -5.65
CA SER A 169 -3.90 11.89 -6.60
C SER A 169 -5.00 12.89 -6.94
N PRO A 170 -5.51 12.91 -8.18
CA PRO A 170 -6.58 13.83 -8.59
C PRO A 170 -7.98 13.32 -8.17
N ASP A 171 -8.10 12.85 -6.93
CA ASP A 171 -9.35 12.35 -6.33
C ASP A 171 -9.90 13.31 -5.27
N LEU A 172 -10.98 12.92 -4.59
CA LEU A 172 -11.60 13.74 -3.56
C LEU A 172 -10.60 14.12 -2.45
N ALA A 173 -9.74 13.18 -2.04
CA ALA A 173 -8.70 13.43 -1.05
C ALA A 173 -7.73 14.49 -1.55
N GLY A 174 -7.20 14.36 -2.76
CA GLY A 174 -6.19 15.27 -3.28
C GLY A 174 -6.69 16.67 -3.56
N TRP A 175 -7.90 16.82 -4.10
CA TRP A 175 -8.49 18.15 -4.29
C TRP A 175 -8.85 18.82 -2.97
N SER A 176 -9.34 18.04 -2.00
CA SER A 176 -9.60 18.55 -0.65
C SER A 176 -8.31 19.00 0.04
N LEU A 177 -7.21 18.24 -0.13
CA LEU A 177 -5.90 18.64 0.40
C LEU A 177 -5.42 19.97 -0.20
N VAL A 178 -5.57 20.13 -1.53
CA VAL A 178 -5.18 21.37 -2.23
C VAL A 178 -6.00 22.56 -1.75
N VAL A 179 -7.33 22.42 -1.69
CA VAL A 179 -8.23 23.49 -1.23
C VAL A 179 -7.96 23.87 0.23
N ALA A 180 -7.77 22.87 1.10
CA ALA A 180 -7.44 23.09 2.50
C ALA A 180 -6.10 23.84 2.64
N SER A 181 -5.06 23.38 1.95
CA SER A 181 -3.70 23.95 2.02
C SER A 181 -3.65 25.38 1.48
N LEU A 182 -4.29 25.65 0.34
CA LEU A 182 -4.35 26.99 -0.25
C LEU A 182 -5.16 27.96 0.62
N SER A 183 -6.33 27.53 1.11
CA SER A 183 -7.19 28.37 1.94
C SER A 183 -6.53 28.69 3.29
N PHE A 184 -5.89 27.70 3.91
CA PHE A 184 -5.15 27.88 5.15
C PHE A 184 -3.90 28.76 4.94
N GLY A 185 -3.14 28.55 3.87
CA GLY A 185 -1.98 29.38 3.54
C GLY A 185 -2.37 30.86 3.33
N LEU A 186 -3.46 31.12 2.61
CA LEU A 186 -4.00 32.47 2.43
C LEU A 186 -4.49 33.08 3.75
N PHE A 187 -5.12 32.29 4.62
CA PHE A 187 -5.52 32.72 5.96
C PHE A 187 -4.30 33.14 6.79
N VAL A 188 -3.26 32.30 6.88
CA VAL A 188 -2.04 32.58 7.65
C VAL A 188 -1.32 33.81 7.12
N LEU A 189 -1.13 33.90 5.80
CA LEU A 189 -0.50 35.06 5.18
C LEU A 189 -1.27 36.33 5.53
N ARG A 190 -2.59 36.35 5.31
CA ARG A 190 -3.40 37.53 5.57
C ARG A 190 -3.39 37.91 7.05
N PHE A 191 -3.60 36.95 7.94
CA PHE A 191 -3.63 37.16 9.38
C PHE A 191 -2.28 37.69 9.89
N GLY A 192 -1.16 37.14 9.41
CA GLY A 192 0.18 37.60 9.70
C GLY A 192 0.42 39.04 9.22
N MET A 193 -0.03 39.38 8.01
CA MET A 193 0.08 40.74 7.49
C MET A 193 -0.77 41.75 8.26
N GLU A 194 -2.00 41.40 8.64
CA GLU A 194 -2.86 42.25 9.48
C GLU A 194 -2.25 42.48 10.87
N ARG A 195 -1.67 41.44 11.47
CA ARG A 195 -0.93 41.53 12.75
C ARG A 195 0.30 42.44 12.63
N TRP A 196 1.10 42.27 11.59
CA TRP A 196 2.30 43.07 11.35
C TRP A 196 1.96 44.56 11.12
N ALA A 197 0.97 44.83 10.27
CA ALA A 197 0.54 46.21 10.00
C ALA A 197 0.00 46.92 11.25
N ARG A 198 -0.72 46.22 12.14
CA ARG A 198 -1.18 46.79 13.42
C ARG A 198 -0.02 47.10 14.37
N LYS A 199 1.03 46.26 14.38
CA LYS A 199 2.22 46.48 15.21
C LYS A 199 2.98 47.73 14.77
N GLU A 200 3.27 47.85 13.47
CA GLU A 200 4.01 48.99 12.92
C GLU A 200 3.30 50.35 13.11
N ILE A 201 1.96 50.34 13.16
CA ILE A 201 1.15 51.55 13.41
C ILE A 201 1.14 51.93 14.90
N HIS A 202 1.33 50.96 15.81
CA HIS A 202 1.39 51.22 17.26
C HIS A 202 2.76 51.71 17.73
N ASP A 203 3.82 51.49 16.95
CA ASP A 203 5.18 51.95 17.23
C ASP A 203 5.46 53.39 16.71
N LEU A 204 4.44 54.09 16.18
CA LEU A 204 4.44 55.49 15.73
C LEU A 204 3.56 56.36 16.63
#